data_AF-R7UWR6-F1
#
_entry.id   AF-R7UWR6-F1
#
_cell.length_a   1.000
_cell.length_b   1.000
_cell.length_c   1.000
_cell.angle_alpha   90.00
_cell.angle_beta   90.00
_cell.angle_gamma   90.00
#
_symmetry.space_group_name_H-M   'P 1'
#
loop_
_entity.id
_entity.type
_entity.pdbx_description
1 polymer ?
#
loop_
_entity_poly.entity_id
_entity_poly.type
_entity_poly.pdbx_seq_one_letter_code
_entity_poly.pdbx_strand_id
1 'polypeptide(L)'
;QLIKHLVEKRRRGRINQCLEELRCLVLEAMNKQVQQYEKMEKADILEMAVQHMRHVRHPTDESPPRDKSTHFDSGFRACVHEIAAFLDSYPNLDEGMKQRLLTQL
;
A
#
# COMPACT_ATOMS: atom_id res chain seq x y z
N GLN A 1 -14.81 4.93 -46.47
CA GLN A 1 -14.59 3.82 -45.52
C GLN A 1 -13.25 3.95 -44.76
N LEU A 2 -12.16 4.38 -45.40
CA LEU A 2 -10.83 4.59 -44.78
C LEU A 2 -10.80 5.57 -43.59
N ILE A 3 -11.53 6.69 -43.65
CA ILE A 3 -11.57 7.68 -42.55
C ILE A 3 -12.15 7.07 -41.26
N LYS A 4 -13.23 6.28 -41.37
CA LYS A 4 -13.82 5.57 -40.23
C LYS A 4 -12.82 4.59 -39.59
N HIS A 5 -12.02 3.90 -40.40
CA HIS A 5 -10.98 2.99 -39.91
C HIS A 5 -9.87 3.74 -39.16
N LEU A 6 -9.41 4.88 -39.69
CA LEU A 6 -8.38 5.70 -39.05
C LEU A 6 -8.83 6.28 -37.71
N VAL A 7 -10.07 6.79 -37.65
CA VAL A 7 -10.66 7.31 -36.40
C VAL A 7 -10.74 6.22 -35.34
N GLU A 8 -11.18 5.02 -35.72
CA GLU A 8 -11.28 3.89 -34.79
C GLU A 8 -9.89 3.42 -34.32
N LYS A 9 -8.88 3.40 -35.20
CA LYS A 9 -7.49 3.10 -34.82
C LYS A 9 -6.98 4.09 -33.77
N ARG A 10 -7.23 5.39 -33.95
CA ARG A 10 -6.85 6.42 -32.97
C ARG A 10 -7.61 6.24 -31.64
N ARG A 11 -8.91 5.94 -31.69
CA ARG A 11 -9.71 5.67 -30.48
C ARG A 11 -9.14 4.50 -29.68
N ARG A 12 -8.84 3.38 -30.35
CA ARG A 12 -8.23 2.19 -29.72
C ARG A 12 -6.85 2.49 -29.14
N GLY A 13 -6.04 3.29 -29.85
CA GLY A 13 -4.74 3.73 -29.35
C GLY A 13 -4.86 4.48 -28.01
N ARG A 14 -5.78 5.45 -27.93
CA ARG A 14 -6.04 6.18 -26.67
C ARG A 14 -6.49 5.25 -25.54
N ILE A 15 -7.40 4.32 -25.82
CA ILE A 15 -7.90 3.37 -24.81
C ILE A 15 -6.76 2.50 -24.27
N ASN A 16 -5.90 1.98 -25.14
CA ASN A 16 -4.77 1.15 -24.70
C ASN A 16 -3.77 1.95 -23.87
N GLN A 17 -3.48 3.19 -24.27
CA GLN A 17 -2.61 4.08 -23.49
C GLN A 17 -3.18 4.34 -22.10
N CYS A 18 -4.46 4.69 -22.00
CA CYS A 18 -5.10 4.92 -20.70
C CYS A 18 -5.13 3.65 -19.84
N LEU A 19 -5.26 2.46 -20.43
CA LEU A 19 -5.22 1.20 -19.68
C LEU A 19 -3.83 0.90 -19.11
N GLU A 20 -2.75 1.16 -19.84
CA GLU A 20 -1.39 1.01 -19.31
C GLU A 20 -1.08 2.03 -18.21
N GLU A 21 -1.49 3.28 -18.41
CA GLU A 21 -1.37 4.31 -17.37
C GLU A 21 -2.17 3.92 -16.11
N LEU A 22 -3.41 3.44 -16.28
CA LEU A 22 -4.24 2.96 -15.18
C LEU A 22 -3.60 1.78 -14.44
N ARG A 23 -3.01 0.82 -15.16
CA ARG A 23 -2.28 -0.31 -14.57
C ARG A 23 -1.17 0.17 -13.65
N CYS A 24 -0.32 1.08 -14.12
CA CYS A 24 0.77 1.64 -13.32
C CYS A 24 0.25 2.34 -12.07
N LEU A 25 -0.72 3.25 -12.22
CA LEU A 25 -1.26 4.05 -11.12
C LEU A 25 -1.92 3.19 -10.03
N VAL A 26 -2.70 2.18 -10.43
CA VAL A 26 -3.38 1.28 -9.48
C VAL A 26 -2.37 0.40 -8.73
N LEU A 27 -1.36 -0.12 -9.41
CA LEU A 27 -0.32 -0.93 -8.77
C LEU A 27 0.51 -0.09 -7.80
N GLU A 28 0.87 1.14 -8.17
CA GLU A 28 1.56 2.09 -7.30
C GLU A 28 0.72 2.41 -6.05
N ALA A 29 -0.57 2.76 -6.23
CA ALA A 29 -1.47 3.06 -5.13
C ALA A 29 -1.65 1.87 -4.16
N MET A 30 -1.56 0.64 -4.67
CA MET A 30 -1.63 -0.59 -3.88
C MET A 30 -0.27 -1.06 -3.33
N ASN A 31 0.83 -0.34 -3.57
CA ASN A 31 2.20 -0.73 -3.24
C ASN A 31 2.60 -2.10 -3.80
N LYS A 32 2.24 -2.36 -5.06
CA LYS A 32 2.56 -3.57 -5.82
C LYS A 32 3.63 -3.26 -6.88
N GLN A 33 4.55 -4.18 -7.13
CA GLN A 33 5.59 -4.01 -8.14
C GLN A 33 5.03 -4.26 -9.55
N VAL A 34 5.16 -3.30 -10.46
CA VAL A 34 4.63 -3.40 -11.84
C VAL A 34 5.14 -4.63 -12.59
N GLN A 35 6.40 -5.02 -12.36
CA GLN A 35 7.05 -6.18 -12.98
C GLN A 35 6.36 -7.51 -12.64
N GLN A 36 5.77 -7.63 -11.44
CA GLN A 36 5.04 -8.84 -11.04
C GLN A 36 3.71 -9.01 -11.80
N TYR A 37 3.24 -7.95 -12.45
CA TYR A 37 1.96 -7.89 -13.15
C TYR A 37 2.15 -7.59 -14.64
N GLU A 38 3.28 -8.03 -15.23
CA GLU A 38 3.60 -7.83 -16.65
C GLU A 38 2.55 -8.43 -17.60
N LYS A 39 1.95 -9.56 -17.22
CA LYS A 39 0.96 -10.30 -18.01
C LYS A 39 -0.50 -9.96 -17.67
N MET A 40 -0.73 -8.85 -16.97
CA MET A 40 -2.06 -8.47 -16.52
C MET A 40 -2.97 -8.19 -17.72
N GLU A 41 -4.13 -8.85 -17.77
CA GLU A 41 -5.07 -8.65 -18.86
C GLU A 41 -5.85 -7.34 -18.68
N LYS A 42 -6.49 -6.85 -19.77
CA LYS A 42 -7.28 -5.62 -19.72
C LYS A 42 -8.46 -5.71 -18.75
N ALA A 43 -9.06 -6.90 -18.64
CA ALA A 43 -10.15 -7.15 -17.68
C ALA A 43 -9.64 -7.02 -16.24
N ASP A 44 -8.49 -7.64 -15.94
CA ASP A 44 -7.88 -7.58 -14.61
C ASP A 44 -7.49 -6.15 -14.22
N ILE A 45 -6.93 -5.35 -15.15
CA ILE A 45 -6.62 -3.93 -14.91
C ILE A 45 -7.87 -3.17 -14.47
N LEU A 46 -8.98 -3.36 -15.18
CA LEU A 46 -10.25 -2.72 -14.87
C LEU A 46 -10.83 -3.20 -13.54
N GLU A 47 -10.81 -4.51 -13.28
CA GLU A 47 -11.32 -5.10 -12.05
C GLU A 47 -10.54 -4.60 -10.83
N MET A 48 -9.21 -4.64 -10.89
CA MET A 48 -8.35 -4.17 -9.82
C MET A 48 -8.49 -2.67 -9.58
N ALA A 49 -8.66 -1.86 -10.64
CA ALA A 49 -8.94 -0.44 -10.52
C ALA A 49 -10.28 -0.18 -9.82
N VAL A 50 -11.34 -0.90 -10.21
CA VAL A 50 -12.67 -0.79 -9.58
C VAL A 50 -12.61 -1.23 -8.12
N GLN A 51 -11.93 -2.34 -7.83
CA GLN A 51 -11.71 -2.80 -6.47
C GLN A 51 -11.03 -1.71 -5.65
N HIS A 52 -9.91 -1.15 -6.12
CA HIS A 52 -9.21 -0.08 -5.41
C HIS A 52 -10.10 1.15 -5.17
N MET A 53 -10.86 1.60 -6.18
CA MET A 53 -11.79 2.72 -6.03
C MET A 53 -12.90 2.45 -4.99
N ARG A 54 -13.41 1.22 -4.91
CA ARG A 54 -14.40 0.83 -3.88
C ARG A 54 -13.78 0.88 -2.49
N HIS A 55 -12.56 0.36 -2.33
CA HIS A 55 -11.84 0.40 -1.05
C HIS A 55 -11.57 1.84 -0.59
N VAL A 56 -11.24 2.74 -1.52
CA VAL A 56 -11.01 4.17 -1.20
C VAL A 56 -12.32 4.88 -0.81
N ARG A 57 -13.45 4.54 -1.44
CA ARG A 57 -14.76 5.18 -1.16
C ARG A 57 -15.47 4.64 0.07
N HIS A 58 -15.30 3.35 0.34
CA HIS A 58 -15.93 2.64 1.44
C HIS A 58 -14.87 1.81 2.18
N PRO A 59 -14.02 2.46 3.00
CA PRO A 59 -12.98 1.76 3.77
C PRO A 59 -13.55 0.80 4.83
N THR A 60 -14.87 0.81 5.05
CA THR A 60 -15.59 -0.06 5.98
C THR A 60 -16.53 -0.98 5.19
N ASP A 61 -16.07 -2.19 4.80
CA ASP A 61 -16.91 -3.39 4.94
C ASP A 61 -16.26 -4.76 4.62
N GLU A 62 -15.21 -4.90 3.79
CA GLU A 62 -14.84 -6.28 3.35
C GLU A 62 -13.34 -6.65 3.23
N SER A 63 -12.39 -5.78 3.57
CA SER A 63 -10.97 -6.16 3.57
C SER A 63 -10.26 -5.65 4.82
N PRO A 64 -9.35 -6.43 5.44
CA PRO A 64 -8.55 -5.91 6.53
C PRO A 64 -7.79 -4.69 5.98
N PRO A 65 -7.83 -3.54 6.66
CA PRO A 65 -7.04 -2.40 6.25
C PRO A 65 -5.60 -2.90 6.15
N ARG A 66 -4.93 -2.63 5.03
CA ARG A 66 -3.47 -2.78 4.95
C ARG A 66 -2.92 -1.64 5.78
N ASP A 67 -2.99 -1.88 7.09
CA ASP A 67 -3.09 -0.85 8.07
C ASP A 67 -1.67 -0.42 8.39
N LYS A 68 -1.22 0.60 7.65
CA LYS A 68 0.05 1.26 7.92
C LYS A 68 0.12 1.70 9.39
N SER A 69 -1.03 1.96 10.04
CA SER A 69 -1.12 2.16 11.49
C SER A 69 -0.74 0.89 12.25
N THR A 70 -1.34 -0.27 11.95
CA THR A 70 -0.98 -1.52 12.67
C THR A 70 0.48 -1.93 12.48
N HIS A 71 1.06 -1.71 11.30
CA HIS A 71 2.47 -2.00 11.08
C HIS A 71 3.38 -1.02 11.82
N PHE A 72 3.00 0.26 11.88
CA PHE A 72 3.70 1.25 12.70
C PHE A 72 3.59 0.91 14.18
N ASP A 73 2.38 0.64 14.69
CA ASP A 73 2.12 0.29 16.09
C ASP A 73 2.85 -0.99 16.49
N SER A 74 2.85 -2.01 15.62
CA SER A 74 3.58 -3.25 15.84
C SER A 74 5.09 -3.02 15.87
N GLY A 75 5.63 -2.25 14.92
CA GLY A 75 7.06 -1.93 14.85
C GLY A 75 7.52 -1.05 16.01
N PHE A 76 6.69 -0.08 16.40
CA PHE A 76 6.91 0.78 17.54
C PHE A 76 6.91 -0.01 18.85
N ARG A 77 5.92 -0.89 19.06
CA ARG A 77 5.88 -1.77 20.25
C ARG A 77 7.07 -2.73 20.30
N ALA A 78 7.52 -3.26 19.16
CA ALA A 78 8.71 -4.09 19.10
C ALA A 78 9.97 -3.32 19.52
N CYS A 79 10.13 -2.08 19.03
CA CYS A 79 11.23 -1.19 19.40
C CYS A 79 11.21 -0.86 20.91
N VAL A 80 10.05 -0.47 21.45
CA VAL A 80 9.89 -0.19 22.89
C VAL A 80 10.24 -1.41 23.74
N HIS A 81 9.82 -2.62 23.32
CA HIS A 81 10.16 -3.86 24.01
C HIS A 81 11.66 -4.15 24.00
N GLU A 82 12.34 -3.92 22.87
CA GLU A 82 13.79 -4.12 22.75
C GLU A 82 14.57 -3.10 23.59
N ILE A 83 14.12 -1.85 23.64
CA ILE A 83 14.67 -0.82 24.54
C ILE A 83 14.47 -1.23 26.01
N ALA A 84 13.29 -1.71 26.39
CA ALA A 84 13.04 -2.18 27.76
C ALA A 84 13.98 -3.33 28.14
N ALA A 85 14.12 -4.34 27.28
CA ALA A 85 15.02 -5.47 27.49
C ALA A 85 16.50 -5.03 27.58
N PHE A 86 16.91 -4.05 26.77
CA PHE A 86 18.25 -3.47 26.84
C PHE A 86 18.47 -2.74 28.17
N LEU A 87 17.52 -1.93 28.63
CA LEU A 87 17.62 -1.24 29.92
C LEU A 87 17.68 -2.22 31.11
N ASP A 88 16.99 -3.36 31.03
CA ASP A 88 17.03 -4.41 32.04
C ASP A 88 18.34 -5.19 32.07
N SER A 89 19.11 -5.19 30.98
CA SER A 89 20.46 -5.76 30.95
C SER A 89 21.48 -4.96 31.78
N TYR A 90 21.11 -3.77 32.26
CA TYR A 90 21.93 -2.92 33.14
C TYR A 90 21.40 -2.94 34.59
N PRO A 91 21.93 -3.82 35.47
CA PRO A 91 21.42 -3.98 36.84
C PRO A 91 21.67 -2.78 37.76
N ASN A 92 22.52 -1.84 37.35
CA ASN A 92 22.85 -0.63 38.12
C ASN A 92 22.06 0.60 37.68
N LEU A 93 21.13 0.45 36.73
CA LEU A 93 20.33 1.55 36.23
C LEU A 93 19.12 1.77 37.14
N ASP A 94 18.94 3.01 37.61
CA ASP A 94 17.83 3.37 38.49
C ASP A 94 16.47 3.05 37.85
N GLU A 95 15.65 2.28 38.58
CA GLU A 95 14.37 1.78 38.08
C GLU A 95 13.37 2.92 37.80
N GLY A 96 13.45 4.01 38.57
CA GLY A 96 12.67 5.22 38.34
C GLY A 96 13.08 5.93 37.05
N MET A 97 14.36 5.93 36.71
CA MET A 97 14.87 6.45 35.45
C MET A 97 14.46 5.59 34.25
N LYS A 98 14.46 4.26 34.38
CA LYS A 98 13.95 3.33 33.35
C LYS A 98 12.49 3.61 33.03
N GLN A 99 11.64 3.67 34.06
CA GLN A 99 10.21 3.92 33.87
C GLN A 99 9.94 5.28 33.22
N ARG A 100 10.69 6.32 33.61
CA ARG A 100 10.59 7.63 32.98
C ARG A 100 10.98 7.60 31.50
N LEU A 101 12.06 6.90 31.14
CA LEU A 101 12.50 6.78 29.75
C LEU A 101 11.45 6.07 28.89
N LEU A 102 10.87 4.97 29.40
CA LEU A 102 9.81 4.24 28.70
C LEU A 102 8.49 5.02 28.60
N THR A 103 8.19 5.90 29.56
CA THR A 103 6.98 6.74 29.54
C THR A 103 7.09 7.92 28.55
N GLN A 104 8.31 8.28 28.14
CA GLN A 104 8.56 9.36 27.18
C GLN A 104 8.65 8.87 25.72
N LEU A 105 8.56 7.56 25.50
CA LEU A 105 8.44 6.93 24.19
C LEU A 105 6.96 6.83 23.82
#